data_AF-A0A933RMK9-F1
#
_entry.id   AF-A0A933RMK9-F1
#
_cell.length_a   1.000
_cell.length_b   1.000
_cell.length_c   1.000
_cell.angle_alpha   90.00
_cell.angle_beta   90.00
_cell.angle_gamma   90.00
#
_symmetry.space_group_name_H-M   'P 1'
#
loop_
_entity.id
_entity.type
_entity.pdbx_description
1 polymer ?
#
loop_
_entity_poly.entity_id
_entity_poly.type
_entity_poly.pdbx_seq_one_letter_code
_entity_poly.pdbx_strand_id
1 'polypeptide(L)'
;MRVAIPLFGKRVSPRCLYSDKTLLVQLVEKQEVSRKIIETLGMTEDERLAQLVDLEIDLFICGAIDGEFIEKAGSYGIKVIDDVAADVEEALSAIRHGSLGKGYGLATRPLKRASGETNLVRADQIGDQRSEGTGPIFDCIECIDRICLKGENCTDEFGMLFLADRYSDLRHSMDVTMDIAAETHRKLCRVAEFIYYCIGMEYKHVGVAFCVEMFREAEILTRLLRRFFRVSTVCCKVGGHSQHDFFTASNGVSCNPVGQTEVLNDLGTDINTTVGLCVGVDFIFSQHSKAPTSTLFVKDKSLANNPVSALYSKYYIEDILREI
;
A
#
# COMPACT_ATOMS: atom_id res chain seq x y z
N MET A 1 -17.83 -8.04 -33.17
CA MET A 1 -17.68 -7.05 -32.10
C MET A 1 -16.39 -6.26 -32.29
N ARG A 2 -16.46 -4.94 -32.16
CA ARG A 2 -15.32 -4.02 -32.17
C ARG A 2 -14.83 -3.82 -30.75
N VAL A 3 -13.55 -4.08 -30.54
CA VAL A 3 -12.89 -3.96 -29.24
C VAL A 3 -11.86 -2.84 -29.30
N ALA A 4 -11.82 -1.98 -28.29
CA ALA A 4 -10.78 -0.97 -28.14
C ALA A 4 -10.00 -1.18 -26.84
N ILE A 5 -8.67 -1.12 -26.93
CA ILE A 5 -7.73 -1.36 -25.84
C ILE A 5 -6.65 -0.26 -25.83
N PRO A 6 -6.62 0.65 -24.86
CA PRO A 6 -5.54 1.63 -24.72
C PRO A 6 -4.24 0.89 -24.35
N LEU A 7 -3.12 1.28 -24.96
CA LEU A 7 -1.85 0.57 -24.90
C LEU A 7 -0.81 1.24 -23.99
N PHE A 8 -0.16 0.44 -23.16
CA PHE A 8 1.14 0.77 -22.54
C PHE A 8 2.18 -0.23 -23.02
N GLY A 9 2.89 0.11 -24.10
CA GLY A 9 3.76 -0.84 -24.81
C GLY A 9 2.93 -1.99 -25.42
N LYS A 10 3.15 -3.22 -24.93
CA LYS A 10 2.40 -4.42 -25.35
C LYS A 10 1.20 -4.76 -24.44
N ARG A 11 0.95 -3.96 -23.41
CA ARG A 11 -0.05 -4.25 -22.36
C ARG A 11 -1.26 -3.32 -22.45
N VAL A 12 -2.34 -3.72 -21.78
CA VAL A 12 -3.46 -2.82 -21.48
C VAL A 12 -2.93 -1.68 -20.60
N SER A 13 -3.23 -0.43 -21.00
CA SER A 13 -2.75 0.74 -20.27
C SER A 13 -3.36 0.80 -18.87
N PRO A 14 -2.54 0.95 -17.80
CA PRO A 14 -3.04 1.11 -16.44
C PRO A 14 -3.75 2.45 -16.23
N ARG A 15 -3.48 3.44 -17.10
CA ARG A 15 -4.16 4.74 -17.11
C ARG A 15 -4.62 5.03 -18.54
N CYS A 16 -5.84 4.63 -18.86
CA CYS A 16 -6.35 4.62 -20.24
C CYS A 16 -6.33 6.00 -20.92
N LEU A 17 -6.61 7.08 -20.17
CA LEU A 17 -6.69 8.44 -20.69
C LEU A 17 -5.33 9.04 -21.04
N TYR A 18 -4.27 8.53 -20.42
CA TYR A 18 -2.87 8.92 -20.68
C TYR A 18 -2.21 8.01 -21.71
N SER A 19 -2.99 7.16 -22.37
CA SER A 19 -2.48 6.28 -23.40
C SER A 19 -2.33 7.03 -24.72
N ASP A 20 -1.09 7.07 -25.21
CA ASP A 20 -0.77 7.70 -26.49
C ASP A 20 -1.40 6.94 -27.67
N LYS A 21 -1.71 5.65 -27.47
CA LYS A 21 -2.20 4.75 -28.52
C LYS A 21 -3.36 3.88 -28.04
N THR A 22 -4.28 3.56 -28.94
CA THR A 22 -5.33 2.57 -28.72
C THR A 22 -5.31 1.54 -29.82
N LEU A 23 -5.31 0.26 -29.44
CA LEU A 23 -5.53 -0.86 -30.35
C LEU A 23 -7.02 -1.06 -30.57
N LEU A 24 -7.42 -1.06 -31.83
CA LEU A 24 -8.74 -1.45 -32.29
C LEU A 24 -8.66 -2.86 -32.87
N VAL A 25 -9.59 -3.73 -32.47
CA VAL A 25 -9.65 -5.12 -32.92
C VAL A 25 -11.08 -5.46 -33.35
N GLN A 26 -11.22 -6.03 -34.56
CA GLN A 26 -12.47 -6.59 -35.02
C GLN A 26 -12.49 -8.10 -34.74
N LEU A 27 -13.46 -8.54 -33.96
CA LEU A 27 -13.71 -9.95 -33.71
C LEU A 27 -15.00 -10.42 -34.42
N VAL A 28 -14.93 -11.54 -35.16
CA VAL A 28 -16.08 -12.24 -35.76
C VAL A 28 -16.05 -13.68 -35.26
N GLU A 29 -17.17 -14.19 -34.73
CA GLU A 29 -17.22 -15.51 -34.08
C GLU A 29 -16.12 -15.71 -33.01
N LYS A 30 -15.78 -14.62 -32.31
CA LYS A 30 -14.69 -14.55 -31.32
C LYS A 30 -13.28 -14.82 -31.89
N GLN A 31 -13.10 -14.83 -33.19
CA GLN A 31 -11.79 -14.85 -33.84
C GLN A 31 -11.43 -13.45 -34.32
N GLU A 32 -10.15 -13.12 -34.24
CA GLU A 32 -9.67 -11.84 -34.74
C GLU A 32 -9.60 -11.85 -36.26
N VAL A 33 -10.24 -10.85 -36.87
CA VAL A 33 -10.27 -10.67 -38.33
C VAL A 33 -9.37 -9.52 -38.76
N SER A 34 -9.27 -8.46 -37.95
CA SER A 34 -8.36 -7.35 -38.21
C SER A 34 -8.01 -6.58 -36.95
N ARG A 35 -6.86 -5.90 -36.98
CA ARG A 35 -6.41 -4.97 -35.94
C ARG A 35 -5.77 -3.72 -36.53
N LYS A 36 -5.91 -2.58 -35.84
CA LYS A 36 -5.25 -1.31 -36.19
C LYS A 36 -4.95 -0.53 -34.92
N ILE A 37 -3.82 0.18 -34.89
CA ILE A 37 -3.50 1.13 -33.82
C ILE A 37 -3.86 2.54 -34.28
N ILE A 38 -4.48 3.31 -33.39
CA ILE A 38 -4.75 4.74 -33.57
C ILE A 38 -3.98 5.55 -32.51
N GLU A 39 -3.58 6.77 -32.87
CA GLU A 39 -2.97 7.73 -31.94
C GLU A 39 -4.08 8.46 -31.17
N THR A 40 -3.86 8.62 -29.88
CA THR A 40 -4.86 9.14 -28.94
C THR A 40 -4.26 10.02 -27.84
N LEU A 41 -2.99 10.40 -27.98
CA LEU A 41 -2.31 11.31 -27.06
C LEU A 41 -3.06 12.64 -26.98
N GLY A 42 -3.29 13.13 -25.76
CA GLY A 42 -3.83 14.47 -25.51
C GLY A 42 -5.36 14.60 -25.65
N MET A 43 -6.09 13.52 -25.90
CA MET A 43 -7.55 13.53 -25.89
C MET A 43 -8.08 13.64 -24.46
N THR A 44 -9.07 14.50 -24.27
CA THR A 44 -9.91 14.56 -23.07
C THR A 44 -10.80 13.33 -22.95
N GLU A 45 -11.45 13.15 -21.79
CA GLU A 45 -12.39 12.05 -21.55
C GLU A 45 -13.59 12.08 -22.49
N ASP A 46 -14.18 13.26 -22.70
CA ASP A 46 -15.33 13.41 -23.60
C ASP A 46 -14.93 13.16 -25.06
N GLU A 47 -13.77 13.65 -25.50
CA GLU A 47 -13.24 13.35 -26.84
C GLU A 47 -12.94 11.85 -27.01
N ARG A 48 -12.44 11.21 -25.95
CA ARG A 48 -12.19 9.76 -25.95
C ARG A 48 -13.50 8.99 -26.10
N LEU A 49 -14.51 9.35 -25.33
CA LEU A 49 -15.81 8.71 -25.39
C LEU A 49 -16.47 8.93 -26.75
N ALA A 50 -16.47 10.17 -27.25
CA ALA A 50 -16.98 10.49 -28.59
C ALA A 50 -16.27 9.67 -29.66
N GLN A 51 -14.95 9.53 -29.59
CA GLN A 51 -14.20 8.67 -30.51
C GLN A 51 -14.62 7.19 -30.42
N LEU A 52 -14.85 6.64 -29.22
CA LEU A 52 -15.31 5.26 -29.07
C LEU A 52 -16.73 5.08 -29.66
N VAL A 53 -17.60 6.08 -29.52
CA VAL A 53 -18.96 6.10 -30.08
C VAL A 53 -18.89 6.18 -31.61
N ASP A 54 -18.11 7.11 -32.17
CA ASP A 54 -17.95 7.30 -33.61
C ASP A 54 -17.34 6.07 -34.32
N LEU A 55 -16.47 5.34 -33.61
CA LEU A 55 -15.88 4.09 -34.09
C LEU A 55 -16.81 2.87 -33.88
N GLU A 56 -17.99 3.07 -33.28
CA GLU A 56 -18.98 2.06 -32.93
C GLU A 56 -18.37 0.92 -32.11
N ILE A 57 -17.59 1.24 -31.08
CA ILE A 57 -16.94 0.25 -30.22
C ILE A 57 -17.98 -0.47 -29.37
N ASP A 58 -18.02 -1.81 -29.45
CA ASP A 58 -18.91 -2.64 -28.64
C ASP A 58 -18.33 -2.92 -27.24
N LEU A 59 -17.00 -3.03 -27.14
CA LEU A 59 -16.29 -3.40 -25.92
C LEU A 59 -15.02 -2.57 -25.73
N PHE A 60 -14.95 -1.84 -24.62
CA PHE A 60 -13.76 -1.10 -24.21
C PHE A 60 -13.06 -1.80 -23.05
N ILE A 61 -11.78 -2.14 -23.20
CA ILE A 61 -11.00 -2.87 -22.19
C ILE A 61 -9.89 -1.96 -21.72
N CYS A 62 -9.82 -1.68 -20.42
CA CYS A 62 -8.84 -0.77 -19.87
C CYS A 62 -8.38 -1.17 -18.47
N GLY A 63 -7.28 -0.56 -18.01
CA GLY A 63 -6.88 -0.61 -16.61
C GLY A 63 -7.78 0.28 -15.76
N ALA A 64 -7.22 1.28 -15.10
CA ALA A 64 -8.01 2.23 -14.32
C ALA A 64 -8.75 3.23 -15.24
N ILE A 65 -10.03 3.41 -14.97
CA ILE A 65 -10.90 4.42 -15.57
C ILE A 65 -11.96 4.85 -14.56
N ASP A 66 -12.43 6.09 -14.68
CA ASP A 66 -13.42 6.62 -13.76
C ASP A 66 -14.81 5.98 -13.95
N GLY A 67 -15.56 5.87 -12.86
CA GLY A 67 -16.90 5.29 -12.84
C GLY A 67 -17.90 6.08 -13.71
N GLU A 68 -17.78 7.40 -13.76
CA GLU A 68 -18.65 8.26 -14.58
C GLU A 68 -18.46 7.96 -16.07
N PHE A 69 -17.21 7.70 -16.50
CA PHE A 69 -16.93 7.30 -17.88
C PHE A 69 -17.58 5.95 -18.20
N ILE A 70 -17.56 4.98 -17.27
CA ILE A 70 -18.18 3.66 -17.46
C ILE A 70 -19.69 3.81 -17.65
N GLU A 71 -20.35 4.62 -16.82
CA GLU A 71 -21.79 4.88 -16.91
C GLU A 71 -22.15 5.57 -18.23
N LYS A 72 -21.41 6.62 -18.60
CA LYS A 72 -21.60 7.33 -19.87
C LYS A 72 -21.38 6.40 -21.07
N ALA A 73 -20.30 5.64 -21.09
CA ALA A 73 -20.03 4.65 -22.14
C ALA A 73 -21.16 3.61 -22.25
N GLY A 74 -21.66 3.14 -21.10
CA GLY A 74 -22.81 2.24 -21.03
C GLY A 74 -24.08 2.83 -21.63
N SER A 75 -24.33 4.14 -21.46
CA SER A 75 -25.49 4.83 -22.06
C SER A 75 -25.45 4.86 -23.60
N TYR A 76 -24.25 4.77 -24.20
CA TYR A 76 -24.05 4.64 -25.64
C TYR A 76 -23.98 3.17 -26.11
N GLY A 77 -24.24 2.20 -25.23
CA GLY A 77 -24.19 0.77 -25.55
C GLY A 77 -22.78 0.16 -25.55
N ILE A 78 -21.77 0.90 -25.10
CA ILE A 78 -20.39 0.43 -25.02
C ILE A 78 -20.20 -0.34 -23.71
N LYS A 79 -19.86 -1.62 -23.77
CA LYS A 79 -19.52 -2.39 -22.58
C LYS A 79 -18.09 -2.08 -22.15
N VAL A 80 -17.89 -1.65 -20.92
CA VAL A 80 -16.55 -1.43 -20.35
C VAL A 80 -16.14 -2.61 -19.47
N ILE A 81 -14.91 -3.09 -19.66
CA ILE A 81 -14.21 -3.97 -18.72
C ILE A 81 -12.95 -3.23 -18.26
N ASP A 82 -13.05 -2.66 -17.09
CA ASP A 82 -12.06 -1.92 -16.31
C ASP A 82 -11.28 -2.86 -15.35
N ASP A 83 -10.22 -2.33 -14.74
CA ASP A 83 -9.28 -3.03 -13.87
C ASP A 83 -8.56 -4.22 -14.54
N VAL A 84 -8.33 -4.12 -15.85
CA VAL A 84 -7.62 -5.15 -16.62
C VAL A 84 -6.12 -4.86 -16.65
N ALA A 85 -5.35 -5.68 -15.94
CA ALA A 85 -3.89 -5.64 -15.93
C ALA A 85 -3.29 -6.86 -16.65
N ALA A 86 -3.31 -6.86 -17.99
CA ALA A 86 -2.86 -8.00 -18.80
C ALA A 86 -2.01 -7.55 -20.01
N ASP A 87 -1.28 -8.49 -20.61
CA ASP A 87 -0.81 -8.31 -21.99
C ASP A 87 -2.02 -8.26 -22.94
N VAL A 88 -1.92 -7.52 -24.04
CA VAL A 88 -3.02 -7.38 -25.00
C VAL A 88 -3.44 -8.73 -25.58
N GLU A 89 -2.48 -9.61 -25.89
CA GLU A 89 -2.79 -10.92 -26.45
C GLU A 89 -3.51 -11.82 -25.44
N GLU A 90 -3.17 -11.69 -24.15
CA GLU A 90 -3.85 -12.39 -23.05
C GLU A 90 -5.29 -11.90 -22.90
N ALA A 91 -5.51 -10.59 -22.93
CA ALA A 91 -6.85 -10.00 -22.87
C ALA A 91 -7.71 -10.45 -24.05
N LEU A 92 -7.18 -10.41 -25.28
CA LEU A 92 -7.87 -10.89 -26.47
C LEU A 92 -8.18 -12.38 -26.37
N SER A 93 -7.23 -13.20 -25.91
CA SER A 93 -7.46 -14.63 -25.68
C SER A 93 -8.59 -14.89 -24.67
N ALA A 94 -8.65 -14.13 -23.57
CA ALA A 94 -9.70 -14.25 -22.56
C ALA A 94 -11.09 -13.91 -23.12
N ILE A 95 -11.20 -12.93 -24.02
CA ILE A 95 -12.46 -12.63 -24.73
C ILE A 95 -12.90 -13.85 -25.56
N ARG A 96 -11.98 -14.51 -26.26
CA ARG A 96 -12.31 -15.69 -27.08
C ARG A 96 -12.93 -16.81 -26.25
N HIS A 97 -12.42 -17.00 -25.03
CA HIS A 97 -12.88 -18.02 -24.11
C HIS A 97 -14.03 -17.56 -23.20
N GLY A 98 -14.46 -16.29 -23.29
CA GLY A 98 -15.52 -15.73 -22.46
C GLY A 98 -15.16 -15.61 -20.97
N SER A 99 -13.87 -15.52 -20.65
CA SER A 99 -13.34 -15.53 -19.28
C SER A 99 -12.85 -14.16 -18.80
N LEU A 100 -12.93 -13.11 -19.62
CA LEU A 100 -12.51 -11.76 -19.24
C LEU A 100 -13.56 -11.08 -18.33
N GLY A 101 -13.15 -10.56 -17.17
CA GLY A 101 -13.98 -9.84 -16.21
C GLY A 101 -13.20 -8.77 -15.44
N LYS A 102 -13.91 -7.97 -14.63
CA LYS A 102 -13.31 -6.94 -13.75
C LYS A 102 -12.38 -7.58 -12.71
N GLY A 103 -11.28 -6.91 -12.40
CA GLY A 103 -10.29 -7.34 -11.40
C GLY A 103 -9.20 -8.25 -11.99
N TYR A 104 -8.05 -7.65 -12.31
CA TYR A 104 -6.75 -8.30 -12.59
C TYR A 104 -6.80 -9.61 -13.41
N GLY A 105 -7.66 -9.68 -14.45
CA GLY A 105 -7.61 -10.69 -15.51
C GLY A 105 -8.04 -12.11 -15.11
N LEU A 106 -8.96 -12.67 -15.91
CA LEU A 106 -9.52 -14.04 -15.86
C LEU A 106 -10.40 -14.35 -14.63
N ALA A 107 -11.70 -14.44 -14.87
CA ALA A 107 -12.67 -14.96 -13.91
C ALA A 107 -12.35 -16.43 -13.57
N THR A 108 -11.84 -16.70 -12.38
CA THR A 108 -11.90 -18.05 -11.81
C THR A 108 -13.35 -18.33 -11.39
N ARG A 109 -13.98 -19.33 -12.01
CA ARG A 109 -15.30 -19.84 -11.62
C ARG A 109 -15.36 -20.09 -10.10
N PRO A 110 -16.54 -19.93 -9.45
CA PRO A 110 -16.68 -20.21 -8.03
C PRO A 110 -16.43 -21.70 -7.77
N LEU A 111 -15.52 -21.99 -6.83
CA LEU A 111 -15.25 -23.34 -6.33
C LEU A 111 -16.54 -23.91 -5.73
N LYS A 112 -17.04 -25.02 -6.28
CA LYS A 112 -18.05 -25.85 -5.62
C LYS A 112 -17.46 -26.33 -4.30
N ARG A 113 -18.09 -25.95 -3.19
CA ARG A 113 -17.77 -26.41 -1.83
C ARG A 113 -17.72 -27.95 -1.81
N ALA A 114 -16.54 -28.50 -1.55
CA ALA A 114 -16.42 -29.86 -1.04
C ALA A 114 -16.82 -29.84 0.44
N SER A 115 -17.80 -30.66 0.80
CA SER A 115 -18.25 -30.89 2.17
C SER A 115 -17.13 -31.54 2.98
N GLY A 116 -16.59 -30.80 3.95
CA GLY A 116 -15.67 -31.31 4.96
C GLY A 116 -15.69 -30.34 6.14
N GLU A 117 -16.34 -30.77 7.22
CA GLU A 117 -16.50 -30.01 8.46
C GLU A 117 -15.13 -29.70 9.06
N THR A 118 -14.80 -28.41 9.12
CA THR A 118 -13.77 -27.88 10.02
C THR A 118 -14.39 -26.71 10.76
N ASN A 119 -14.43 -26.83 12.09
CA ASN A 119 -14.96 -25.83 13.01
C ASN A 119 -14.03 -24.62 13.05
N LEU A 120 -14.12 -23.76 12.04
CA LEU A 120 -13.64 -22.39 12.10
C LEU A 120 -14.85 -21.49 12.30
N VAL A 121 -14.83 -20.72 13.39
CA VAL A 121 -15.85 -19.70 13.68
C VAL A 121 -15.83 -18.71 12.51
N ARG A 122 -16.93 -18.69 11.75
CA ARG A 122 -17.11 -17.77 10.65
C ARG A 122 -17.22 -16.34 11.19
N ALA A 123 -16.63 -15.38 10.46
CA ALA A 123 -16.69 -13.95 10.77
C ALA A 123 -18.11 -13.37 10.80
N ASP A 124 -19.12 -14.11 10.32
CA ASP A 124 -20.55 -13.78 10.45
C ASP A 124 -21.10 -13.95 11.87
N GLN A 125 -20.32 -14.52 12.80
CA GLN A 125 -20.67 -14.64 14.22
C GLN A 125 -20.04 -13.56 15.12
N ILE A 126 -19.28 -12.61 14.57
CA ILE A 126 -19.02 -11.34 15.27
C ILE A 126 -20.31 -10.55 15.17
N GLY A 127 -21.26 -10.90 16.05
CA GLY A 127 -22.51 -10.20 16.20
C GLY A 127 -22.22 -8.72 16.38
N ASP A 128 -22.91 -7.92 15.57
CA ASP A 128 -23.02 -6.49 15.73
C ASP A 128 -23.66 -6.19 17.09
N GLN A 129 -22.85 -6.20 18.15
CA GLN A 129 -23.19 -5.64 19.44
C GLN A 129 -22.78 -4.16 19.48
N ARG A 130 -22.93 -3.42 18.38
CA ARG A 130 -22.96 -1.96 18.47
C ARG A 130 -24.34 -1.57 18.95
N SER A 131 -24.44 -1.50 20.28
CA SER A 131 -25.40 -0.68 21.00
C SER A 131 -25.69 0.63 20.25
N GLU A 132 -26.95 1.05 20.24
CA GLU A 132 -27.47 2.36 19.80
C GLU A 132 -26.61 3.53 20.31
N GLY A 133 -25.50 3.81 19.63
CA GLY A 133 -24.61 4.92 19.86
C GLY A 133 -24.67 5.82 18.64
N THR A 134 -25.41 6.91 18.74
CA THR A 134 -25.58 7.95 17.71
C THR A 134 -24.31 8.80 17.54
N GLY A 135 -23.19 8.16 17.22
CA GLY A 135 -21.93 8.83 16.88
C GLY A 135 -21.66 8.82 15.38
N PRO A 136 -21.01 9.84 14.81
CA PRO A 136 -20.64 9.85 13.39
C PRO A 136 -19.67 8.68 13.08
N ILE A 137 -19.95 7.97 11.99
CA ILE A 137 -19.03 6.97 11.43
C ILE A 137 -17.98 7.74 10.62
N PHE A 138 -16.74 7.76 11.10
CA PHE A 138 -15.64 8.45 10.43
C PHE A 138 -14.70 7.43 9.78
N ASP A 139 -14.75 7.35 8.45
CA ASP A 139 -13.90 6.49 7.63
C ASP A 139 -13.35 7.29 6.43
N CYS A 140 -12.05 7.63 6.49
CA CYS A 140 -11.42 8.41 5.43
C CYS A 140 -11.25 7.64 4.11
N ILE A 141 -11.24 6.30 4.16
CA ILE A 141 -11.08 5.46 2.96
C ILE A 141 -12.39 5.40 2.19
N GLU A 142 -13.51 5.27 2.90
CA GLU A 142 -14.85 5.27 2.31
C GLU A 142 -15.42 6.68 2.05
N CYS A 143 -14.73 7.74 2.51
CA CYS A 143 -15.10 9.12 2.21
C CYS A 143 -15.11 9.36 0.69
N ILE A 144 -16.29 9.70 0.16
CA ILE A 144 -16.50 10.01 -1.26
C ILE A 144 -15.93 11.39 -1.60
N ASP A 145 -16.15 12.38 -0.72
CA ASP A 145 -15.86 13.79 -1.03
C ASP A 145 -14.36 14.07 -1.17
N ARG A 146 -13.53 13.42 -0.33
CA ARG A 146 -12.05 13.49 -0.30
C ARG A 146 -11.48 14.89 -0.54
N ILE A 147 -12.14 15.92 -0.02
CA ILE A 147 -11.77 17.33 -0.29
C ILE A 147 -10.35 17.65 0.20
N CYS A 148 -9.84 16.90 1.18
CA CYS A 148 -8.45 16.94 1.63
C CYS A 148 -7.43 16.63 0.54
N LEU A 149 -7.75 15.80 -0.46
CA LEU A 149 -6.87 15.55 -1.61
C LEU A 149 -6.79 16.75 -2.56
N LYS A 150 -7.74 17.68 -2.46
CA LYS A 150 -7.75 18.96 -3.17
C LYS A 150 -7.12 20.10 -2.34
N GLY A 151 -6.62 19.79 -1.14
CA GLY A 151 -6.03 20.78 -0.23
C GLY A 151 -7.04 21.54 0.63
N GLU A 152 -8.30 21.08 0.68
CA GLU A 152 -9.34 21.68 1.51
C GLU A 152 -9.50 20.94 2.83
N ASN A 153 -9.83 21.65 3.91
CA ASN A 153 -10.05 21.03 5.22
C ASN A 153 -11.38 20.25 5.22
N CYS A 154 -11.33 18.97 5.57
CA CYS A 154 -12.51 18.15 5.81
C CYS A 154 -13.12 18.41 7.20
N THR A 155 -14.38 18.01 7.35
CA THR A 155 -15.28 18.08 8.53
C THR A 155 -14.74 18.61 9.88
N ASP A 156 -15.52 19.50 10.51
CA ASP A 156 -15.33 19.97 11.89
C ASP A 156 -16.15 19.13 12.92
N GLU A 157 -16.73 17.99 12.53
CA GLU A 157 -17.65 17.19 13.36
C GLU A 157 -17.03 16.67 14.67
N PHE A 158 -15.71 16.60 14.76
CA PHE A 158 -14.98 16.25 15.99
C PHE A 158 -14.46 17.49 16.75
N GLY A 159 -14.96 18.68 16.42
CA GLY A 159 -14.43 19.96 16.89
C GLY A 159 -13.12 20.35 16.19
N MET A 160 -12.39 21.31 16.76
CA MET A 160 -11.05 21.67 16.27
C MET A 160 -10.08 20.49 16.45
N LEU A 161 -9.95 19.66 15.41
CA LEU A 161 -8.92 18.62 15.33
C LEU A 161 -7.52 19.22 15.15
N PHE A 162 -7.44 20.38 14.51
CA PHE A 162 -6.21 21.15 14.43
C PHE A 162 -5.97 21.91 15.74
N LEU A 163 -5.40 21.20 16.70
CA LEU A 163 -5.11 21.73 18.03
C LEU A 163 -3.78 22.47 17.99
N ALA A 164 -3.78 23.66 17.40
CA ALA A 164 -2.60 24.50 17.21
C ALA A 164 -1.76 24.64 18.50
N ASP A 165 -2.41 24.74 19.66
CA ASP A 165 -1.74 24.82 20.96
C ASP A 165 -0.93 23.56 21.30
N ARG A 166 -1.41 22.36 20.88
CA ARG A 166 -0.69 21.08 21.04
C ARG A 166 0.46 20.91 20.05
N TYR A 167 0.50 21.72 18.99
CA TYR A 167 1.61 21.74 18.04
C TYR A 167 2.72 22.72 18.41
N SER A 168 2.52 23.56 19.44
CA SER A 168 3.55 24.53 19.86
C SER A 168 4.89 23.85 20.15
N ASP A 169 4.88 22.77 20.92
CA ASP A 169 6.06 21.95 21.23
C ASP A 169 6.55 21.06 20.07
N LEU A 170 5.71 20.89 19.03
CA LEU A 170 6.02 20.06 17.85
C LEU A 170 6.33 20.88 16.60
N ARG A 171 6.28 22.22 16.68
CA ARG A 171 6.39 23.12 15.53
C ARG A 171 7.70 22.92 14.79
N HIS A 172 8.82 22.87 15.52
CA HIS A 172 10.14 22.62 14.94
C HIS A 172 10.19 21.29 14.18
N SER A 173 9.63 20.23 14.76
CA SER A 173 9.51 18.92 14.10
C SER A 173 8.69 18.99 12.82
N MET A 174 7.58 19.73 12.83
CA MET A 174 6.75 19.91 11.64
C MET A 174 7.46 20.73 10.56
N ASP A 175 8.19 21.78 10.94
CA ASP A 175 8.96 22.61 9.99
C ASP A 175 10.04 21.78 9.27
N VAL A 176 10.80 20.96 10.01
CA VAL A 176 11.79 20.02 9.44
C VAL A 176 11.11 18.98 8.54
N THR A 177 9.95 18.46 8.94
CA THR A 177 9.17 17.50 8.13
C THR A 177 8.72 18.13 6.81
N MET A 178 8.23 19.37 6.84
CA MET A 178 7.76 20.09 5.65
C MET A 178 8.92 20.43 4.71
N ASP A 179 10.09 20.80 5.23
CA ASP A 179 11.29 21.06 4.41
C ASP A 179 11.70 19.81 3.61
N ILE A 180 11.70 18.64 4.26
CA ILE A 180 11.97 17.35 3.59
C ILE A 180 10.89 17.02 2.56
N ALA A 181 9.61 17.19 2.91
CA ALA A 181 8.49 16.88 2.02
C ALA A 181 8.37 17.82 0.82
N ALA A 182 8.83 19.08 0.96
CA ALA A 182 8.83 20.09 -0.09
C ALA A 182 9.94 19.88 -1.13
N GLU A 183 10.81 18.86 -0.98
CA GLU A 183 11.84 18.55 -1.96
C GLU A 183 11.24 18.26 -3.35
N THR A 184 11.35 19.24 -4.25
CA THR A 184 10.74 19.21 -5.58
C THR A 184 11.30 18.12 -6.49
N HIS A 185 12.42 17.51 -6.13
CA HIS A 185 13.12 16.55 -6.97
C HIS A 185 13.00 15.09 -6.49
N ARG A 186 12.31 14.83 -5.35
CA ARG A 186 12.12 13.49 -4.76
C ARG A 186 13.38 12.61 -4.82
N LYS A 187 14.53 13.16 -4.47
CA LYS A 187 15.82 12.45 -4.57
C LYS A 187 16.14 11.70 -3.28
N LEU A 188 15.59 12.13 -2.16
CA LEU A 188 15.82 11.49 -0.87
C LEU A 188 15.04 10.18 -0.76
N CYS A 189 15.76 9.09 -0.50
CA CYS A 189 15.14 7.86 -0.04
C CYS A 189 14.88 7.94 1.47
N ARG A 190 14.05 7.04 2.01
CA ARG A 190 13.66 7.05 3.43
C ARG A 190 14.83 7.10 4.43
N VAL A 191 15.95 6.44 4.12
CA VAL A 191 17.16 6.50 4.97
C VAL A 191 17.76 7.92 4.97
N ALA A 192 17.78 8.57 3.81
CA ALA A 192 18.26 9.93 3.70
C ALA A 192 17.30 10.90 4.40
N GLU A 193 15.99 10.79 4.17
CA GLU A 193 14.96 11.58 4.89
C GLU A 193 15.15 11.47 6.41
N PHE A 194 15.35 10.26 6.95
CA PHE A 194 15.58 10.06 8.38
C PHE A 194 16.85 10.77 8.89
N ILE A 195 17.95 10.73 8.14
CA ILE A 195 19.18 11.43 8.49
C ILE A 195 18.97 12.95 8.47
N TYR A 196 18.35 13.47 7.40
CA TYR A 196 18.04 14.91 7.29
C TYR A 196 17.14 15.37 8.44
N TYR A 197 16.11 14.58 8.77
CA TYR A 197 15.22 14.87 9.88
C TYR A 197 15.99 14.92 11.21
N CYS A 198 16.84 13.93 11.49
CA CYS A 198 17.65 13.92 12.71
C CYS A 198 18.62 15.12 12.79
N ILE A 199 19.20 15.56 11.66
CA ILE A 199 20.05 16.76 11.60
C ILE A 199 19.22 18.02 11.88
N GLY A 200 18.06 18.16 11.25
CA GLY A 200 17.17 19.31 11.44
C GLY A 200 16.62 19.41 12.86
N MET A 201 16.36 18.26 13.49
CA MET A 201 16.00 18.17 14.91
C MET A 201 17.18 18.34 15.88
N GLU A 202 18.39 18.53 15.34
CA GLU A 202 19.65 18.66 16.09
C GLU A 202 19.99 17.47 17.01
N TYR A 203 19.36 16.31 16.80
CA TYR A 203 19.62 15.10 17.56
C TYR A 203 21.09 14.70 17.49
N LYS A 204 21.63 14.27 18.63
CA LYS A 204 23.03 13.86 18.78
C LYS A 204 23.17 12.36 18.97
N HIS A 205 22.15 11.71 19.53
CA HIS A 205 22.18 10.30 19.89
C HIS A 205 20.98 9.53 19.34
N VAL A 206 21.24 8.69 18.34
CA VAL A 206 20.25 7.84 17.69
C VAL A 206 20.32 6.42 18.25
N GLY A 207 19.18 5.87 18.68
CA GLY A 207 19.03 4.46 19.01
C GLY A 207 18.59 3.63 17.80
N VAL A 208 19.18 2.44 17.61
CA VAL A 208 18.77 1.48 16.58
C VAL A 208 18.39 0.17 17.26
N ALA A 209 17.09 -0.10 17.34
CA ALA A 209 16.56 -1.37 17.82
C ALA A 209 16.33 -2.31 16.64
N PHE A 210 16.94 -3.50 16.65
CA PHE A 210 16.95 -4.35 15.45
C PHE A 210 16.70 -5.82 15.74
N CYS A 211 16.12 -6.52 14.77
CA CYS A 211 15.97 -7.98 14.84
C CYS A 211 17.29 -8.68 14.50
N VAL A 212 17.60 -9.77 15.20
CA VAL A 212 18.79 -10.60 14.93
C VAL A 212 18.86 -11.10 13.49
N GLU A 213 17.72 -11.28 12.82
CA GLU A 213 17.67 -11.72 11.42
C GLU A 213 18.01 -10.62 10.41
N MET A 214 18.03 -9.35 10.86
CA MET A 214 18.42 -8.18 10.05
C MET A 214 19.74 -7.57 10.53
N PHE A 215 20.61 -8.40 11.12
CA PHE A 215 21.87 -7.94 11.71
C PHE A 215 22.75 -7.22 10.67
N ARG A 216 22.82 -7.75 9.45
CA ARG A 216 23.67 -7.19 8.38
C ARG A 216 23.19 -5.81 7.94
N GLU A 217 21.89 -5.66 7.73
CA GLU A 217 21.26 -4.39 7.35
C GLU A 217 21.40 -3.37 8.48
N ALA A 218 21.18 -3.80 9.73
CA ALA A 218 21.40 -2.98 10.91
C ALA A 218 22.86 -2.53 11.04
N GLU A 219 23.84 -3.38 10.75
CA GLU A 219 25.27 -3.03 10.76
C GLU A 219 25.58 -1.96 9.70
N ILE A 220 25.11 -2.14 8.47
CA ILE A 220 25.30 -1.18 7.37
C ILE A 220 24.69 0.18 7.74
N LEU A 221 23.44 0.19 8.22
CA LEU A 221 22.76 1.40 8.67
C LEU A 221 23.53 2.07 9.80
N THR A 222 23.96 1.30 10.82
CA THR A 222 24.70 1.83 11.96
C THR A 222 26.01 2.50 11.53
N ARG A 223 26.74 1.89 10.60
CA ARG A 223 27.98 2.47 10.07
C ARG A 223 27.74 3.75 9.28
N LEU A 224 26.60 3.86 8.59
CA LEU A 224 26.19 5.09 7.93
C LEU A 224 25.82 6.18 8.94
N LEU A 225 24.94 5.88 9.90
CA LEU A 225 24.47 6.84 10.90
C LEU A 225 25.60 7.37 11.80
N ARG A 226 26.60 6.53 12.13
CA ARG A 226 27.78 6.94 12.92
C ARG A 226 28.66 8.01 12.26
N ARG A 227 28.43 8.32 10.98
CA ARG A 227 29.08 9.46 10.32
C ARG A 227 28.51 10.82 10.75
N PHE A 228 27.32 10.81 11.34
CA PHE A 228 26.55 12.02 11.68
C PHE A 228 26.22 12.11 13.17
N PHE A 229 26.01 10.98 13.84
CA PHE A 229 25.50 10.92 15.22
C PHE A 229 26.28 9.94 16.10
N ARG A 230 26.14 10.08 17.42
CA ARG A 230 26.36 8.96 18.36
C ARG A 230 25.26 7.94 18.12
N VAL A 231 25.62 6.65 18.02
CA VAL A 231 24.64 5.58 17.74
C VAL A 231 24.77 4.45 18.74
N SER A 232 23.68 4.18 19.46
CA SER A 232 23.52 2.98 20.29
C SER A 232 22.65 1.97 19.57
N THR A 233 23.04 0.70 19.56
CA THR A 233 22.28 -0.36 18.90
C THR A 233 21.88 -1.43 19.90
N VAL A 234 20.66 -1.96 19.78
CA VAL A 234 20.16 -3.00 20.69
C VAL A 234 19.45 -4.09 19.90
N CYS A 235 19.95 -5.31 20.01
CA CYS A 235 19.38 -6.50 19.36
C CYS A 235 18.09 -6.95 20.07
N CYS A 236 17.15 -7.52 19.32
CA CYS A 236 15.88 -8.04 19.85
C CYS A 236 16.04 -9.07 20.96
N LYS A 237 17.21 -9.71 21.08
CA LYS A 237 17.51 -10.72 22.10
C LYS A 237 18.25 -10.17 23.33
N VAL A 238 18.33 -8.85 23.49
CA VAL A 238 19.06 -8.21 24.60
C VAL A 238 18.57 -8.72 25.97
N GLY A 239 19.50 -9.10 26.84
CA GLY A 239 19.19 -9.63 28.17
C GLY A 239 18.35 -10.92 28.16
N GLY A 240 18.20 -11.58 27.01
CA GLY A 240 17.34 -12.75 26.90
C GLY A 240 17.92 -13.97 27.63
N HIS A 241 17.04 -14.73 28.28
CA HIS A 241 17.40 -15.97 28.95
C HIS A 241 17.21 -17.17 28.00
N SER A 242 18.09 -18.16 28.08
CA SER A 242 18.04 -19.38 27.26
C SER A 242 17.13 -20.47 27.84
N GLN A 243 16.39 -20.17 28.91
CA GLN A 243 15.43 -21.11 29.48
C GLN A 243 14.21 -21.19 28.56
N HIS A 244 13.52 -22.34 28.59
CA HIS A 244 12.26 -22.51 27.90
C HIS A 244 11.33 -21.36 28.29
N ASP A 245 11.06 -20.47 27.34
CA ASP A 245 10.22 -19.33 27.60
C ASP A 245 8.78 -19.81 27.71
N PHE A 246 8.24 -19.80 28.94
CA PHE A 246 6.88 -20.22 29.21
C PHE A 246 5.84 -19.34 28.50
N PHE A 247 6.21 -18.13 28.08
CA PHE A 247 5.30 -17.18 27.42
C PHE A 247 5.25 -17.35 25.91
N THR A 248 6.39 -17.62 25.27
CA THR A 248 6.47 -17.72 23.80
C THR A 248 6.64 -19.15 23.27
N ALA A 249 6.84 -20.13 24.17
CA ALA A 249 7.13 -21.53 23.84
C ALA A 249 8.28 -21.71 22.82
N SER A 250 9.17 -20.72 22.72
CA SER A 250 10.29 -20.75 21.79
C SER A 250 11.50 -21.46 22.39
N ASN A 251 12.16 -22.29 21.58
CA ASN A 251 13.46 -22.87 21.93
C ASN A 251 14.56 -21.83 21.68
N GLY A 252 15.34 -21.51 22.71
CA GLY A 252 16.48 -20.58 22.63
C GLY A 252 16.21 -19.22 23.27
N VAL A 253 17.07 -18.24 22.97
CA VAL A 253 16.95 -16.89 23.56
C VAL A 253 15.79 -16.13 22.92
N SER A 254 14.77 -15.83 23.74
CA SER A 254 13.58 -15.07 23.36
C SER A 254 13.86 -13.61 23.03
N CYS A 255 12.92 -13.00 22.28
CA CYS A 255 12.94 -11.56 22.08
C CYS A 255 12.53 -10.82 23.36
N ASN A 256 13.20 -9.72 23.67
CA ASN A 256 12.96 -8.87 24.82
C ASN A 256 12.74 -7.41 24.38
N PRO A 257 11.58 -7.08 23.77
CA PRO A 257 11.29 -5.73 23.29
C PRO A 257 11.33 -4.68 24.42
N VAL A 258 10.85 -5.02 25.62
CA VAL A 258 10.90 -4.13 26.78
C VAL A 258 12.35 -3.85 27.16
N GLY A 259 13.20 -4.86 27.26
CA GLY A 259 14.62 -4.69 27.50
C GLY A 259 15.34 -3.88 26.41
N GLN A 260 14.91 -3.98 25.15
CA GLN A 260 15.44 -3.09 24.10
C GLN A 260 15.16 -1.62 24.41
N THR A 261 13.93 -1.32 24.81
CA THR A 261 13.54 0.06 25.16
C THR A 261 14.21 0.54 26.42
N GLU A 262 14.30 -0.29 27.48
CA GLU A 262 14.96 0.09 28.74
C GLU A 262 16.42 0.47 28.50
N VAL A 263 17.16 -0.35 27.74
CA VAL A 263 18.56 -0.05 27.42
C VAL A 263 18.69 1.26 26.65
N LEU A 264 17.84 1.52 25.65
CA LEU A 264 17.91 2.78 24.88
C LEU A 264 17.47 4.00 25.71
N ASN A 265 16.45 3.84 26.56
CA ASN A 265 15.98 4.86 27.49
C ASN A 265 17.09 5.23 28.50
N ASP A 266 17.79 4.25 29.05
CA ASP A 266 18.90 4.46 29.99
C ASP A 266 20.12 5.10 29.30
N LEU A 267 20.32 4.82 28.02
CA LEU A 267 21.36 5.43 27.21
C LEU A 267 21.05 6.86 26.78
N GLY A 268 19.82 7.35 27.02
CA GLY A 268 19.41 8.72 26.76
C GLY A 268 19.40 9.08 25.28
N THR A 269 18.86 8.21 24.43
CA THR A 269 18.72 8.51 22.99
C THR A 269 17.70 9.62 22.75
N ASP A 270 17.99 10.48 21.78
CA ASP A 270 17.09 11.57 21.38
C ASP A 270 15.96 11.06 20.47
N ILE A 271 16.25 10.03 19.68
CA ILE A 271 15.32 9.35 18.79
C ILE A 271 15.71 7.88 18.64
N ASN A 272 14.71 7.02 18.46
CA ASN A 272 14.91 5.60 18.19
C ASN A 272 14.36 5.23 16.81
N THR A 273 15.07 4.33 16.13
CA THR A 273 14.57 3.69 14.91
C THR A 273 14.57 2.19 15.02
N THR A 274 13.52 1.56 14.49
CA THR A 274 13.40 0.09 14.45
C THR A 274 13.80 -0.47 13.09
N VAL A 275 14.51 -1.60 13.12
CA VAL A 275 15.04 -2.31 11.95
C VAL A 275 14.60 -3.77 12.02
N GLY A 276 13.56 -4.08 11.28
CA GLY A 276 13.12 -5.44 11.02
C GLY A 276 12.54 -6.17 12.22
N LEU A 277 12.03 -5.46 13.21
CA LEU A 277 11.32 -6.07 14.34
C LEU A 277 10.07 -6.80 13.82
N CYS A 278 9.71 -7.91 14.47
CA CYS A 278 8.43 -8.56 14.20
C CYS A 278 7.27 -7.65 14.64
N VAL A 279 6.10 -7.78 14.02
CA VAL A 279 4.91 -6.94 14.26
C VAL A 279 4.64 -6.68 15.76
N GLY A 280 4.52 -7.73 16.57
CA GLY A 280 4.27 -7.57 18.01
C GLY A 280 5.43 -6.95 18.79
N VAL A 281 6.67 -7.20 18.37
CA VAL A 281 7.89 -6.64 19.00
C VAL A 281 8.00 -5.15 18.70
N ASP A 282 7.64 -4.72 17.48
CA ASP A 282 7.65 -3.32 17.05
C ASP A 282 6.62 -2.48 17.83
N PHE A 283 5.42 -3.03 18.06
CA PHE A 283 4.39 -2.38 18.89
C PHE A 283 4.83 -2.19 20.34
N ILE A 284 5.33 -3.26 20.97
CA ILE A 284 5.78 -3.18 22.36
C ILE A 284 6.94 -2.19 22.48
N PHE A 285 7.89 -2.20 21.54
CA PHE A 285 9.00 -1.25 21.52
C PHE A 285 8.51 0.19 21.43
N SER A 286 7.62 0.49 20.46
CA SER A 286 7.12 1.85 20.27
C SER A 286 6.31 2.37 21.47
N GLN A 287 5.60 1.47 22.17
CA GLN A 287 4.83 1.84 23.36
C GLN A 287 5.71 2.15 24.59
N HIS A 288 6.89 1.54 24.72
CA HIS A 288 7.77 1.68 25.90
C HIS A 288 8.96 2.62 25.68
N SER A 289 9.21 3.03 24.44
CA SER A 289 10.25 4.02 24.13
C SER A 289 9.86 5.40 24.69
N LYS A 290 10.76 6.03 25.46
CA LYS A 290 10.58 7.42 25.91
C LYS A 290 10.88 8.43 24.80
N ALA A 291 11.87 8.11 23.96
CA ALA A 291 12.19 8.87 22.77
C ALA A 291 11.19 8.55 21.64
N PRO A 292 10.93 9.49 20.71
CA PRO A 292 10.12 9.21 19.52
C PRO A 292 10.69 8.04 18.72
N THR A 293 9.81 7.24 18.13
CA THR A 293 10.19 6.06 17.34
C THR A 293 9.79 6.20 15.88
N SER A 294 10.63 5.67 14.99
CA SER A 294 10.30 5.51 13.57
C SER A 294 10.77 4.14 13.06
N THR A 295 9.87 3.38 12.44
CA THR A 295 10.22 2.12 11.76
C THR A 295 10.88 2.44 10.42
N LEU A 296 12.17 2.16 10.28
CA LEU A 296 12.90 2.46 9.04
C LEU A 296 12.82 1.29 8.06
N PHE A 297 12.95 0.06 8.56
CA PHE A 297 12.83 -1.16 7.77
C PHE A 297 11.80 -2.08 8.41
N VAL A 298 10.74 -2.41 7.67
CA VAL A 298 9.79 -3.45 8.07
C VAL A 298 10.35 -4.81 7.66
N LYS A 299 10.34 -5.80 8.55
CA LYS A 299 10.76 -7.15 8.18
C LYS A 299 9.65 -7.84 7.41
N ASP A 300 9.94 -8.14 6.16
CA ASP A 300 9.10 -8.99 5.33
C ASP A 300 10.00 -9.99 4.60
N LYS A 301 10.00 -11.23 5.08
CA LYS A 301 10.85 -12.29 4.52
C LYS A 301 10.40 -12.71 3.12
N SER A 302 9.11 -12.57 2.83
CA SER A 302 8.51 -13.00 1.59
C SER A 302 8.71 -11.97 0.48
N LEU A 303 8.70 -10.68 0.85
CA LEU A 303 8.73 -9.56 -0.10
C LEU A 303 9.98 -8.70 0.02
N ALA A 304 11.10 -9.29 0.46
CA ALA A 304 12.39 -8.61 0.59
C ALA A 304 12.28 -7.26 1.35
N ASN A 305 11.56 -7.27 2.47
CA ASN A 305 11.29 -6.12 3.35
C ASN A 305 10.42 -5.02 2.72
N ASN A 306 9.60 -5.36 1.71
CA ASN A 306 8.68 -4.45 1.03
C ASN A 306 7.21 -4.90 1.14
N PRO A 307 6.57 -4.81 2.32
CA PRO A 307 5.23 -5.38 2.55
C PRO A 307 4.12 -4.74 1.70
N VAL A 308 4.28 -3.48 1.25
CA VAL A 308 3.27 -2.84 0.40
C VAL A 308 3.09 -3.57 -0.94
N SER A 309 4.10 -4.32 -1.41
CA SER A 309 3.96 -5.11 -2.63
C SER A 309 2.99 -6.28 -2.51
N ALA A 310 2.65 -6.72 -1.28
CA ALA A 310 1.61 -7.72 -1.08
C ALA A 310 0.25 -7.21 -1.60
N LEU A 311 -0.05 -5.93 -1.38
CA LEU A 311 -1.33 -5.31 -1.73
C LEU A 311 -1.55 -5.23 -3.24
N TYR A 312 -0.45 -5.14 -4.00
CA TYR A 312 -0.50 -5.10 -5.46
C TYR A 312 -0.41 -6.50 -6.11
N SER A 313 -0.40 -7.56 -5.30
CA SER A 313 -0.24 -8.93 -5.76
C SER A 313 -1.46 -9.76 -5.41
N LYS A 314 -2.25 -10.13 -6.43
CA LYS A 314 -3.39 -11.05 -6.29
C LYS A 314 -2.97 -12.36 -5.63
N TYR A 315 -1.78 -12.87 -5.93
CA TYR A 315 -1.25 -14.07 -5.29
C TYR A 315 -1.16 -13.91 -3.77
N TYR A 316 -0.50 -12.86 -3.28
CA TYR A 316 -0.35 -12.65 -1.84
C TYR A 316 -1.68 -12.33 -1.15
N ILE A 317 -2.58 -11.60 -1.82
CA ILE A 317 -3.93 -11.36 -1.30
C ILE A 317 -4.71 -12.68 -1.14
N GLU A 318 -4.72 -13.54 -2.16
CA GLU A 318 -5.39 -14.84 -2.07
C GLU A 318 -4.74 -15.76 -1.02
N ASP A 319 -3.41 -15.73 -0.91
CA ASP A 319 -2.66 -16.52 0.07
C ASP A 319 -3.02 -16.11 1.51
N ILE A 320 -3.00 -14.81 1.80
CA ILE A 320 -3.44 -14.25 3.09
C ILE A 320 -4.88 -14.66 3.40
N LEU A 321 -5.79 -14.57 2.43
CA LEU A 321 -7.21 -14.94 2.60
C LEU A 321 -7.45 -16.45 2.74
N ARG A 322 -6.47 -17.30 2.39
CA ARG A 322 -6.54 -18.76 2.57
C ARG A 322 -5.99 -19.20 3.92
N GLU A 323 -4.99 -18.49 4.44
CA GLU A 323 -4.32 -18.84 5.71
C GLU A 323 -5.05 -18.30 6.95
N ILE A 324 -5.91 -17.28 6.79
CA ILE A 324 -6.79 -16.73 7.84
C ILE A 324 -8.16 -17.40 7.77
#